data_AF-A0A829M1G8-F1
#
_entry.id   AF-A0A829M1G8-F1
#
_cell.length_a   1.000
_cell.length_b   1.000
_cell.length_c   1.000
_cell.angle_alpha   90.00
_cell.angle_beta   90.00
_cell.angle_gamma   90.00
#
_symmetry.space_group_name_H-M   'P 1'
#
loop_
_entity.id
_entity.type
_entity.pdbx_description
1 polymer ?
#
loop_
_entity_poly.entity_id
_entity_poly.type
_entity_poly.pdbx_seq_one_letter_code
_entity_poly.pdbx_strand_id
1 'polypeptide(L)'
;MGISDVIGLLKEVQSLAQDIKSKPLNDAIVNLQESVIGVGNDYLELEEKYNKLRKRVETSDNVYLDDDGFVCEKGKKSKYCPKCWNKDRKISLMPKHGIETFASQEVDKPYAFECAGCGWIVYSSKKDL
;
A
#
# COMPACT_ATOMS: atom_id res chain seq x y z
N MET A 1 21.93 -15.96 7.30
CA MET A 1 21.48 -17.27 6.81
C MET A 1 20.07 -17.11 6.30
N GLY A 2 19.87 -17.22 4.99
CA GLY A 2 18.55 -17.19 4.37
C GLY A 2 17.88 -18.56 4.43
N ILE A 3 16.57 -18.60 4.18
CA ILE A 3 15.79 -19.86 4.08
C ILE A 3 16.40 -20.81 3.02
N SER A 4 16.98 -20.25 1.96
CA SER A 4 17.74 -20.99 0.94
C SER A 4 18.89 -21.81 1.53
N ASP A 5 19.62 -21.25 2.49
CA ASP A 5 20.79 -21.88 3.12
C ASP A 5 20.33 -23.04 4.02
N VAL A 6 19.19 -22.87 4.69
CA VAL A 6 18.57 -23.90 5.55
C VAL A 6 18.04 -25.07 4.71
N ILE A 7 17.42 -24.80 3.56
CA ILE A 7 16.98 -25.84 2.63
C ILE A 7 18.19 -26.61 2.06
N GLY A 8 19.30 -25.91 1.76
CA GLY A 8 20.55 -26.54 1.35
C GLY A 8 21.08 -27.52 2.39
N LEU A 9 21.17 -27.08 3.65
CA LEU A 9 21.59 -27.92 4.77
C LEU A 9 20.66 -29.13 4.97
N LEU A 10 19.34 -28.97 4.85
CA LEU A 10 18.41 -30.08 5.00
C LEU A 10 18.53 -31.12 3.88
N LYS A 11 18.95 -30.72 2.67
CA LYS A 11 19.24 -31.66 1.58
C LYS A 11 20.54 -32.42 1.83
N GLU A 12 21.55 -31.76 2.36
CA GLU A 12 22.80 -32.42 2.77
C GLU A 12 22.55 -33.43 3.89
N VAL A 13 21.79 -33.06 4.92
CA VAL A 13 21.36 -33.97 6.00
C VAL A 13 20.58 -35.17 5.45
N GLN A 14 19.71 -34.96 4.48
CA GLN A 14 18.99 -36.05 3.82
C GLN A 14 19.92 -37.00 3.07
N SER A 15 20.92 -36.48 2.34
CA SER A 15 21.91 -37.32 1.65
C SER A 15 22.75 -38.14 2.63
N LEU A 16 23.13 -37.57 3.77
CA LEU A 16 23.88 -38.28 4.82
C LEU A 16 23.02 -39.33 5.53
N ALA A 17 21.71 -39.08 5.66
CA ALA A 17 20.78 -40.00 6.31
C ALA A 17 20.35 -41.18 5.41
N GLN A 18 20.52 -41.10 4.09
CA GLN A 18 20.16 -42.18 3.15
C GLN A 18 20.89 -43.49 3.46
N ASP A 19 22.14 -43.41 3.91
CA ASP A 19 22.97 -44.57 4.27
C ASP A 19 22.48 -45.30 5.52
N ILE A 20 21.73 -44.61 6.38
CA ILE A 20 21.23 -45.14 7.66
C ILE A 20 20.00 -46.06 7.44
N LYS A 21 19.39 -46.06 6.24
CA LYS A 21 18.18 -46.84 5.88
C LYS A 21 17.03 -46.77 6.89
N SER A 22 16.97 -45.70 7.67
CA SER A 22 15.93 -45.49 8.67
C SER A 22 14.76 -44.73 8.05
N LYS A 23 13.66 -45.44 7.81
CA LYS A 23 12.42 -44.82 7.30
C LYS A 23 11.90 -43.69 8.22
N PRO A 24 11.82 -43.85 9.55
CA PRO A 24 11.37 -42.79 10.44
C PRO A 24 12.24 -41.52 10.38
N LEU A 25 13.56 -41.68 10.20
CA LEU A 25 14.47 -40.55 10.07
C LEU A 25 14.23 -39.79 8.75
N ASN A 26 14.09 -40.53 7.65
CA ASN A 26 13.80 -39.92 6.34
C ASN A 26 12.45 -39.19 6.35
N ASP A 27 11.41 -39.80 6.94
CA ASP A 27 10.09 -39.17 7.07
C ASP A 27 10.17 -37.88 7.90
N ALA A 28 10.94 -37.87 8.99
CA ALA A 28 11.15 -36.67 9.81
C ALA A 28 11.90 -35.56 9.05
N ILE A 29 12.91 -35.92 8.24
CA ILE A 29 13.67 -34.95 7.42
C ILE A 29 12.77 -34.34 6.34
N VAL A 30 11.95 -35.15 5.68
CA VAL A 30 11.00 -34.67 4.65
C VAL A 30 9.97 -33.73 5.28
N ASN A 31 9.36 -34.10 6.40
CA ASN A 31 8.41 -33.23 7.12
C ASN A 31 9.04 -31.90 7.54
N LEU A 32 10.32 -31.93 7.97
CA LEU A 32 11.05 -30.73 8.32
C LEU A 32 11.32 -29.85 7.10
N GLN A 33 11.69 -30.44 5.96
CA GLN A 33 11.85 -29.72 4.70
C GLN A 33 10.55 -29.04 4.28
N GLU A 34 9.42 -29.75 4.32
CA GLU A 34 8.10 -29.19 4.00
C GLU A 34 7.74 -28.03 4.94
N SER A 35 8.01 -28.17 6.24
CA SER A 35 7.74 -27.12 7.23
C SER A 35 8.60 -25.87 6.99
N VAL A 36 9.88 -26.04 6.67
CA VAL A 36 10.79 -24.92 6.35
C VAL A 36 10.37 -24.20 5.08
N ILE A 37 9.94 -24.95 4.05
CA ILE A 37 9.40 -24.37 2.82
C ILE A 37 8.12 -23.59 3.12
N GLY A 38 7.20 -24.15 3.91
CA GLY A 38 5.96 -23.50 4.32
C GLY A 38 6.22 -22.17 5.03
N VAL A 39 7.05 -22.19 6.08
CA VAL A 39 7.45 -20.99 6.82
C VAL A 39 8.16 -19.97 5.91
N GLY A 40 8.95 -20.44 4.95
CA GLY A 40 9.61 -19.57 4.00
C GLY A 40 8.64 -18.82 3.09
N ASN A 41 7.61 -19.50 2.60
CA ASN A 41 6.55 -18.88 1.79
C ASN A 41 5.74 -17.88 2.63
N ASP A 42 5.36 -18.26 3.86
CA ASP A 42 4.63 -17.37 4.76
C ASP A 42 5.44 -16.11 5.08
N TYR A 43 6.76 -16.25 5.27
CA TYR A 43 7.66 -15.11 5.49
C TYR A 43 7.69 -14.18 4.27
N LEU A 44 7.81 -14.71 3.05
CA LEU A 44 7.80 -13.90 1.83
C LEU A 44 6.49 -13.16 1.64
N GLU A 45 5.36 -13.83 1.88
CA GLU A 45 4.04 -13.17 1.83
C GLU A 45 3.92 -12.06 2.87
N LEU A 46 4.43 -12.30 4.08
CA LEU A 46 4.38 -11.32 5.16
C LEU A 46 5.27 -10.12 4.86
N GLU A 47 6.47 -10.34 4.32
CA GLU A 47 7.39 -9.31 3.89
C GLU A 47 6.79 -8.44 2.77
N GLU A 48 6.12 -9.05 1.79
CA GLU A 48 5.39 -8.30 0.77
C GLU A 48 4.27 -7.45 1.35
N LYS A 49 3.45 -8.01 2.24
CA LYS A 49 2.35 -7.30 2.91
C LYS A 49 2.90 -6.15 3.74
N TYR A 50 3.98 -6.38 4.49
CA TYR A 50 4.68 -5.36 5.26
C TYR A 50 5.20 -4.23 4.38
N ASN A 51 5.89 -4.54 3.29
CA ASN A 51 6.42 -3.54 2.36
C ASN A 51 5.31 -2.71 1.70
N LYS A 52 4.18 -3.34 1.35
CA LYS A 52 2.99 -2.65 0.83
C LYS A 52 2.39 -1.70 1.88
N LEU A 53 2.26 -2.14 3.12
CA LEU A 53 1.76 -1.33 4.24
C LEU A 53 2.70 -0.18 4.58
N ARG A 54 4.01 -0.44 4.68
CA ARG A 54 5.04 0.56 4.96
C ARG A 54 5.00 1.69 3.93
N LYS A 55 4.95 1.38 2.63
CA LYS A 55 4.79 2.39 1.57
C LYS A 55 3.52 3.23 1.74
N ARG A 56 2.39 2.63 2.14
CA ARG A 56 1.15 3.36 2.41
C ARG A 56 1.29 4.32 3.59
N VAL A 57 1.96 3.89 4.67
CA VAL A 57 2.22 4.73 5.85
C VAL A 57 3.15 5.89 5.50
N GLU A 58 4.28 5.62 4.84
CA GLU A 58 5.25 6.64 4.39
C GLU A 58 4.59 7.70 3.47
N THR A 59 3.61 7.29 2.66
CA THR A 59 2.82 8.23 1.84
C THR A 59 1.87 9.08 2.70
N SER A 60 1.32 8.53 3.79
CA SER A 60 0.40 9.24 4.67
C SER A 60 1.08 10.35 5.48
N ASP A 61 2.34 10.18 5.88
CA ASP A 61 3.07 11.19 6.68
C ASP A 61 3.36 12.49 5.92
N ASN A 62 3.37 12.40 4.59
CA ASN A 62 3.59 13.51 3.68
C ASN A 62 2.29 14.11 3.13
N VAL A 63 1.13 13.56 3.51
CA VAL A 63 -0.16 14.00 3.00
C VAL A 63 -0.97 14.69 4.09
N TYR A 64 -1.57 15.82 3.76
CA TYR A 64 -2.41 16.61 4.66
C TYR A 64 -3.64 17.13 3.92
N LEU A 65 -4.65 17.56 4.68
CA LEU A 65 -5.80 18.31 4.16
C LEU A 65 -5.54 19.79 4.35
N ASP A 66 -5.81 20.61 3.33
CA ASP A 66 -5.78 22.06 3.47
C ASP A 66 -7.12 22.61 3.99
N ASP A 67 -7.19 23.93 4.15
CA ASP A 67 -8.36 24.65 4.69
C ASP A 67 -9.61 24.58 3.79
N ASP A 68 -9.42 24.23 2.52
CA ASP A 68 -10.50 24.03 1.56
C ASP A 68 -10.93 22.55 1.48
N GLY A 69 -10.21 21.64 2.15
CA GLY A 69 -10.49 20.21 2.17
C GLY A 69 -9.85 19.44 1.03
N PHE A 70 -8.90 20.03 0.30
CA PHE A 70 -8.10 19.32 -0.69
C PHE A 70 -7.00 18.50 -0.02
N VAL A 71 -6.73 17.32 -0.59
CA VAL A 71 -5.57 16.53 -0.23
C VAL A 71 -4.34 17.13 -0.88
N CYS A 72 -3.31 17.36 -0.08
CA CYS A 72 -2.04 17.97 -0.48
C CYS A 72 -0.88 17.07 -0.08
N GLU A 73 0.19 17.08 -0.87
CA GLU A 73 1.43 16.38 -0.55
C GLU A 73 2.53 17.42 -0.25
N LYS A 74 3.29 17.23 0.84
CA LYS A 74 4.38 18.12 1.23
C LYS A 74 5.37 18.29 0.07
N GLY A 75 5.67 19.53 -0.28
CA GLY A 75 6.59 19.88 -1.38
C GLY A 75 5.95 19.91 -2.78
N LYS A 76 4.67 19.54 -2.94
CA LYS A 76 3.93 19.67 -4.21
C LYS A 76 2.89 20.78 -4.11
N LYS A 77 2.65 21.48 -5.23
CA LYS A 77 1.58 22.48 -5.35
C LYS A 77 0.24 21.89 -5.78
N SER A 78 0.27 20.69 -6.35
CA SER A 78 -0.92 20.01 -6.85
C SER A 78 -1.90 19.67 -5.73
N LYS A 79 -3.19 19.82 -6.02
CA LYS A 79 -4.30 19.48 -5.14
C LYS A 79 -4.99 18.21 -5.61
N TYR A 80 -5.44 17.40 -4.66
CA TYR A 80 -5.98 16.08 -4.91
C TYR A 80 -7.34 15.88 -4.24
N CYS A 81 -8.11 14.93 -4.78
CA CYS A 81 -9.46 14.65 -4.32
C CYS A 81 -9.47 13.96 -2.95
N PRO A 82 -10.18 14.51 -1.94
CA PRO A 82 -10.29 13.89 -0.62
C PRO A 82 -11.05 12.57 -0.63
N LYS A 83 -12.06 12.40 -1.50
CA LYS A 83 -12.83 11.15 -1.60
C LYS A 83 -12.02 10.00 -2.17
N CYS A 84 -11.29 10.24 -3.27
CA CYS A 84 -10.40 9.23 -3.86
C CYS A 84 -9.28 8.82 -2.90
N TRP A 85 -8.74 9.80 -2.16
CA TRP A 85 -7.73 9.54 -1.14
C TRP A 85 -8.28 8.73 0.03
N ASN A 86 -9.45 9.06 0.57
CA ASN A 86 -10.03 8.32 1.70
C ASN A 86 -10.48 6.90 1.32
N LYS A 87 -10.96 6.71 0.09
CA LYS A 87 -11.40 5.38 -0.38
C LYS A 87 -10.23 4.42 -0.62
N ASP A 88 -9.29 4.83 -1.46
CA ASP A 88 -8.25 3.92 -1.97
C ASP A 88 -6.82 4.44 -1.74
N ARG A 89 -6.63 5.57 -1.04
CA ARG A 89 -5.36 6.32 -0.98
C ARG A 89 -4.82 6.66 -2.37
N LYS A 90 -5.73 6.91 -3.32
CA LYS A 90 -5.38 7.31 -4.69
C LYS A 90 -5.30 8.82 -4.78
N ILE A 91 -4.16 9.29 -5.28
CA ILE A 91 -3.88 10.70 -5.56
C ILE A 91 -4.54 11.07 -6.90
N SER A 92 -5.83 11.39 -6.87
CA SER A 92 -6.59 11.86 -8.04
C SER A 92 -6.51 13.38 -8.13
N LEU A 93 -5.87 13.90 -9.18
CA LEU A 93 -5.65 15.32 -9.38
C LEU A 93 -6.98 16.08 -9.53
N MET A 94 -7.12 17.18 -8.79
CA MET A 94 -8.24 18.10 -8.96
C MET A 94 -7.98 19.05 -10.13
N PRO A 95 -9.04 19.55 -10.81
CA PRO A 95 -8.89 20.59 -11.82
C PRO A 95 -8.15 21.81 -11.27
N LYS A 96 -7.35 22.46 -12.12
CA LYS A 96 -6.63 23.69 -11.72
C LYS A 96 -7.56 24.89 -11.54
N HIS A 97 -8.66 24.91 -12.27
CA HIS A 97 -9.60 26.02 -12.33
C HIS A 97 -10.97 25.57 -11.83
N GLY A 98 -11.51 26.31 -10.86
CA GLY A 98 -12.84 26.09 -10.31
C GLY A 98 -13.91 26.75 -11.17
N ILE A 99 -15.10 26.18 -11.14
CA ILE A 99 -16.29 26.72 -11.79
C ILE A 99 -17.01 27.61 -10.78
N GLU A 100 -17.35 28.84 -11.18
CA GLU A 100 -18.09 29.76 -10.34
C GLU A 100 -19.51 29.25 -10.09
N THR A 101 -19.92 29.23 -8.82
CA THR A 101 -21.23 28.76 -8.40
C THR A 101 -22.24 29.88 -8.51
N PHE A 102 -23.34 29.66 -9.23
CA PHE A 102 -24.43 30.65 -9.37
C PHE A 102 -25.32 30.77 -8.12
N ALA A 103 -25.21 29.83 -7.16
CA ALA A 103 -26.00 29.76 -5.94
C ALA A 103 -25.20 30.20 -4.71
N SER A 104 -24.72 31.45 -4.71
CA SER A 104 -23.88 32.01 -3.63
C SER A 104 -24.56 32.06 -2.25
N GLN A 105 -25.88 31.85 -2.19
CA GLN A 105 -26.64 31.76 -0.93
C GLN A 105 -26.67 30.35 -0.33
N GLU A 106 -26.27 29.33 -1.09
CA GLU A 106 -26.34 27.91 -0.68
C GLU A 106 -24.95 27.30 -0.39
N VAL A 107 -23.88 27.98 -0.79
CA VAL A 107 -22.50 27.52 -0.64
C VAL A 107 -21.58 28.63 -0.13
N ASP A 108 -20.84 28.33 0.93
CA ASP A 108 -19.95 29.28 1.62
C ASP A 108 -18.79 29.81 0.76
N LYS A 109 -18.46 29.11 -0.33
CA LYS A 109 -17.30 29.40 -1.18
C LYS A 109 -17.71 29.39 -2.66
N PRO A 110 -17.30 30.41 -3.44
CA PRO A 110 -17.84 30.68 -4.78
C PRO A 110 -17.30 29.79 -5.90
N TYR A 111 -16.25 28.99 -5.68
CA TYR A 111 -15.66 28.15 -6.73
C TYR A 111 -15.76 26.68 -6.39
N ALA A 112 -16.35 25.90 -7.29
CA ALA A 112 -16.48 24.45 -7.20
C ALA A 112 -15.43 23.73 -8.05
N PHE A 113 -14.77 22.74 -7.46
CA PHE A 113 -13.81 21.87 -8.14
C PHE A 113 -14.36 20.45 -8.12
N GLU A 114 -14.65 19.89 -9.28
CA GLU A 114 -15.17 18.54 -9.41
C GLU A 114 -14.05 17.55 -9.78
N CYS A 115 -13.92 16.48 -9.01
CA CYS A 115 -12.99 15.40 -9.33
C CYS A 115 -13.49 14.60 -10.54
N ALA A 116 -12.75 14.65 -11.65
CA ALA A 116 -13.07 13.89 -12.87
C ALA A 116 -13.17 12.37 -12.67
N GLY A 117 -12.54 11.81 -11.61
CA GLY A 117 -12.57 10.38 -11.34
C GLY A 117 -13.77 9.89 -10.53
N CYS A 118 -14.36 10.73 -9.67
CA CYS A 118 -15.40 10.29 -8.74
C CYS A 118 -16.57 11.26 -8.53
N GLY A 119 -16.56 12.40 -9.23
CA GLY A 119 -17.58 13.45 -9.15
C GLY A 119 -17.64 14.17 -7.81
N TRP A 120 -16.67 13.97 -6.91
CA TRP A 120 -16.66 14.67 -5.64
C TRP A 120 -16.30 16.14 -5.84
N ILE A 121 -17.09 17.02 -5.21
CA ILE A 121 -16.93 18.46 -5.31
C ILE A 121 -16.26 19.00 -4.04
N VAL A 122 -15.26 19.85 -4.24
CA VAL A 122 -14.62 20.64 -3.17
C VAL A 122 -14.80 22.11 -3.51
N TYR A 123 -15.19 22.91 -2.53
CA TYR A 123 -15.41 24.34 -2.71
C TYR A 123 -14.24 25.16 -2.16
N SER A 124 -13.82 26.20 -2.89
CA SER A 124 -12.72 27.10 -2.50
C SER A 124 -13.09 28.56 -2.74
N SER A 125 -12.49 29.45 -1.96
CA SER A 125 -12.52 30.89 -2.21
C SER A 125 -11.60 31.31 -3.35
N LYS A 126 -10.70 30.42 -3.79
CA LYS A 126 -9.76 30.66 -4.89
C LYS A 126 -10.29 30.02 -6.16
N LYS A 127 -10.21 30.78 -7.27
CA LYS A 127 -10.53 30.27 -8.60
C LYS A 127 -9.50 29.25 -9.10
N ASP A 128 -8.25 29.41 -8.65
CA ASP A 128 -7.11 28.62 -9.12
C ASP A 128 -6.38 27.95 -7.95
N LEU A 129 -5.92 26.70 -8.17
CA LEU A 129 -5.21 25.85 -7.19
C LEU A 129 -3.69 25.81 -7.40
#